data_AF-A0A432NYB7-F1
#
_entry.id   AF-A0A432NYB7-F1
#
_cell.length_a   1.000
_cell.length_b   1.000
_cell.length_c   1.000
_cell.angle_alpha   90.00
_cell.angle_beta   90.00
_cell.angle_gamma   90.00
#
_symmetry.space_group_name_H-M   'P 1'
#
loop_
_entity.id
_entity.type
_entity.pdbx_description
1 polymer ?
#
loop_
_entity_poly.entity_id
_entity_poly.type
_entity_poly.pdbx_seq_one_letter_code
_entity_poly.pdbx_strand_id
1 'polypeptide(L)' 'MAQTPTSRGRAQDRARVAGGQDHEVKYEATKEGVSKDAVKKAVKSAGNARKKVEAEIGRR' A
#
# COMPACT_ATOMS: atom_id res chain seq x y z
N MET A 1 -28.34 -6.89 -5.35
CA MET A 1 -28.17 -5.46 -5.68
C MET A 1 -26.68 -5.15 -5.74
N ALA A 2 -26.20 -4.50 -6.81
CA ALA A 2 -24.81 -4.07 -6.90
C ALA A 2 -24.62 -2.77 -6.10
N GLN A 3 -23.67 -2.75 -5.16
CA GLN A 3 -23.39 -1.57 -4.36
C GLN A 3 -22.60 -0.55 -5.20
N THR A 4 -23.14 0.65 -5.40
CA THR A 4 -22.42 1.71 -6.10
C THR A 4 -21.26 2.20 -5.23
N PRO A 5 -20.00 2.19 -5.72
CA PRO A 5 -18.86 2.64 -4.94
C PRO A 5 -19.00 4.12 -4.57
N THR A 6 -18.94 4.40 -3.26
CA THR A 6 -18.99 5.76 -2.72
C THR A 6 -17.59 6.39 -2.69
N SER A 7 -17.52 7.72 -2.64
CA SER A 7 -16.24 8.43 -2.48
C SER A 7 -15.50 8.05 -1.20
N ARG A 8 -16.26 7.76 -0.12
CA ARG A 8 -15.72 7.29 1.17
C ARG A 8 -15.05 5.93 1.05
N GLY A 9 -15.67 4.96 0.37
CA GLY A 9 -15.09 3.64 0.14
C GLY A 9 -13.77 3.71 -0.62
N ARG A 10 -13.75 4.45 -1.74
CA ARG A 10 -12.52 4.64 -2.53
C ARG A 10 -11.38 5.28 -1.74
N ALA A 11 -11.69 6.20 -0.82
CA ALA A 11 -10.68 6.81 0.03
C ALA A 11 -10.08 5.81 1.04
N GLN A 12 -10.87 4.88 1.55
CA GLN A 12 -10.39 3.81 2.45
C GLN A 12 -9.47 2.84 1.70
N ASP A 13 -9.83 2.46 0.47
CA ASP A 13 -9.00 1.58 -0.36
C ASP A 13 -7.65 2.22 -0.65
N ARG A 14 -7.66 3.51 -1.04
CA ARG A 14 -6.43 4.30 -1.26
C ARG A 14 -5.63 4.60 0.02
N ALA A 15 -6.13 4.29 1.20
CA ALA A 15 -5.36 4.45 2.43
C ALA A 15 -4.52 3.21 2.75
N ARG A 16 -4.68 2.12 1.99
CA ARG A 16 -4.08 0.81 2.28
C ARG A 16 -3.22 0.32 1.12
N VAL A 17 -2.22 -0.47 1.46
CA VAL A 17 -1.36 -1.21 0.51
C VAL A 17 -1.63 -2.69 0.71
N ALA A 18 -2.23 -3.33 -0.30
CA ALA A 18 -2.47 -4.77 -0.23
C ALA A 18 -1.16 -5.53 -0.52
N GLY A 19 -0.40 -5.86 0.53
CA GLY A 19 0.90 -6.54 0.39
C GLY A 19 0.85 -7.93 -0.27
N GLY A 20 -0.33 -8.55 -0.33
CA GLY A 20 -0.57 -9.80 -1.06
C GLY A 20 -0.92 -9.61 -2.55
N GLN A 21 -1.18 -8.38 -3.00
CA GLN A 21 -1.53 -8.09 -4.38
C GLN A 21 -0.32 -7.51 -5.11
N ASP A 22 0.18 -8.27 -6.08
CA ASP A 22 1.45 -7.96 -6.74
C ASP A 22 1.41 -6.63 -7.51
N HIS A 23 0.23 -6.23 -8.00
CA HIS A 23 0.00 -4.91 -8.62
C HIS A 23 0.20 -3.76 -7.63
N GLU A 24 -0.39 -3.84 -6.43
CA GLU A 24 -0.27 -2.79 -5.39
C GLU A 24 1.16 -2.69 -4.89
N VAL A 25 1.83 -3.82 -4.66
CA VAL A 25 3.24 -3.85 -4.24
C VAL A 25 4.14 -3.25 -5.32
N LYS A 26 3.88 -3.55 -6.60
CA LYS A 26 4.63 -2.99 -7.72
C LYS A 26 4.44 -1.48 -7.81
N TYR A 27 3.22 -0.98 -7.64
CA TYR A 27 2.92 0.43 -7.67
C TYR A 27 3.70 1.20 -6.59
N GLU A 28 3.65 0.75 -5.34
CA GLU A 28 4.40 1.37 -4.24
C GLU A 28 5.92 1.28 -4.44
N ALA A 29 6.40 0.13 -4.93
CA ALA A 29 7.82 -0.06 -5.22
C ALA A 29 8.30 0.94 -6.28
N THR A 30 7.53 1.14 -7.35
CA THR A 30 7.87 2.12 -8.40
C THR A 30 7.74 3.55 -7.90
N LYS A 31 6.73 3.85 -7.10
CA LYS A 31 6.50 5.19 -6.54
C LYS A 31 7.64 5.61 -5.60
N GLU A 32 8.02 4.73 -4.69
CA GLU A 32 9.05 4.99 -3.67
C GLU A 32 10.47 4.66 -4.16
N GLY A 33 10.62 4.12 -5.38
CA GLY A 33 11.92 3.78 -5.97
C GLY A 33 12.64 2.61 -5.29
N VAL A 34 11.90 1.70 -4.66
CA VAL A 34 12.45 0.55 -3.90
C VAL A 34 12.08 -0.78 -4.53
N SER A 35 12.68 -1.87 -4.03
CA SER A 35 12.31 -3.23 -4.48
C SER A 35 10.95 -3.66 -3.91
N LYS A 36 10.26 -4.55 -4.64
CA LYS A 36 9.02 -5.18 -4.15
C LYS A 36 9.20 -5.83 -2.77
N ASP A 37 10.37 -6.40 -2.51
CA ASP A 37 10.68 -7.05 -1.24
C ASP A 37 10.80 -6.06 -0.09
N ALA A 38 11.33 -4.85 -0.35
CA ALA A 38 11.36 -3.77 0.63
C ALA A 38 9.94 -3.36 1.03
N VAL A 39 9.03 -3.22 0.05
CA VAL A 39 7.61 -2.92 0.30
C VAL A 39 6.94 -4.05 1.10
N LYS A 40 7.14 -5.32 0.72
CA LYS A 40 6.58 -6.48 1.45
C LYS A 40 7.08 -6.53 2.90
N LYS A 41 8.37 -6.23 3.13
CA LYS A 41 8.95 -6.11 4.49
C LYS A 41 8.34 -4.96 5.27
N ALA A 42 8.18 -3.79 4.64
CA ALA A 42 7.58 -2.62 5.27
C ALA A 42 6.12 -2.87 5.66
N VAL A 43 5.32 -3.50 4.79
CA VAL A 43 3.94 -3.91 5.09
C VAL A 43 3.88 -4.90 6.25
N LYS A 44 4.82 -5.86 6.32
CA LYS A 44 4.90 -6.83 7.42
C LYS A 44 5.32 -6.19 8.75
N SER A 45 6.17 -5.16 8.71
CA SER A 45 6.68 -4.44 9.89
C SER A 45 5.67 -3.41 10.43
N ALA A 46 5.20 -2.50 9.56
CA ALA A 46 4.42 -1.33 9.93
C ALA A 46 2.90 -1.50 9.76
N GLY A 47 2.48 -2.60 9.13
CA GLY A 47 1.10 -2.87 8.72
C GLY A 47 0.78 -2.34 7.32
N ASN A 48 -0.46 -2.54 6.87
CA ASN A 48 -0.89 -2.22 5.50
C ASN A 48 -1.34 -0.76 5.30
N ALA A 49 -1.21 0.12 6.29
CA ALA A 49 -1.56 1.53 6.11
C ALA A 49 -0.50 2.21 5.22
N ARG A 50 -0.91 2.77 4.08
CA ARG A 50 -0.01 3.38 3.08
C ARG A 50 0.99 4.34 3.70
N LYS A 51 0.50 5.29 4.51
CA LYS A 51 1.36 6.26 5.22
C LYS A 51 2.42 5.62 6.12
N LYS A 52 2.10 4.47 6.75
CA LYS A 52 3.04 3.75 7.61
C LYS A 52 4.08 2.99 6.79
N VAL A 53 3.67 2.41 5.66
CA VAL A 53 4.56 1.73 4.71
C VAL A 53 5.55 2.72 4.11
N GLU A 54 5.08 3.86 3.61
CA GLU A 54 5.92 4.93 3.08
C GLU A 54 6.89 5.46 4.13
N ALA A 55 6.42 5.72 5.36
CA ALA A 55 7.30 6.14 6.45
C ALA A 55 8.34 5.07 6.83
N GLU A 56 8.02 3.79 6.76
CA GLU A 56 8.98 2.69 6.99
C GLU A 56 10.02 2.59 5.87
N ILE A 57 9.60 2.84 4.62
CA ILE A 57 10.50 2.86 3.45
C ILE A 57 11.45 4.06 3.52
N GLY A 58 10.93 5.27 3.76
CA GLY A 58 11.74 6.49 3.81
C GLY A 58 12.64 6.62 5.05
N ARG A 59 12.46 5.76 6.06
CA ARG A 59 13.37 5.66 7.22
C ARG A 59 14.64 4.86 6.93
N ARG A 60 14.73 4.24 5.74
CA ARG A 60 15.77 3.28 5.37
C ARG A 60 16.70 3.84 4.32
#